data_AF-A0A9X9PUY7-F1
#
_entry.id   AF-A0A9X9PUY7-F1
#
_cell.length_a   1.000
_cell.length_b   1.000
_cell.length_c   1.000
_cell.angle_alpha   90.00
_cell.angle_beta   90.00
_cell.angle_gamma   90.00
#
_symmetry.space_group_name_H-M   'P 1'
#
loop_
_entity.id
_entity.type
_entity.pdbx_description
1 polymer ?
#
loop_
_entity_poly.entity_id
_entity_poly.type
_entity_poly.pdbx_seq_one_letter_code
_entity_poly.pdbx_strand_id
1 'polypeptide(L)'
;PLKELAEQLKAQLEKANKFKETVTQRSSKGSGVENEDQEVILVKTDQSGQVWPLHTPGKPLESKAGRRKRQMASTHEEKERVRYFHDDDNLSLNDLVKNEKMGTAENQNKLFMKMASKV
;
A
#
# COMPACT_ATOMS: atom_id res chain seq x y z
N PRO A 1 33.31 35.59 -8.01
CA PRO A 1 32.97 34.22 -8.47
C PRO A 1 32.30 33.31 -7.43
N LEU A 2 32.71 33.28 -6.16
CA LEU A 2 32.09 32.39 -5.14
C LEU A 2 30.88 33.01 -4.42
N LYS A 3 30.92 34.32 -4.16
CA LYS A 3 29.84 35.05 -3.47
C LYS A 3 28.56 35.11 -4.31
N GLU A 4 28.71 35.34 -5.61
CA GLU A 4 27.61 35.39 -6.58
C GLU A 4 26.92 34.03 -6.75
N LEU A 5 27.69 32.94 -6.76
CA LEU A 5 27.15 31.58 -6.78
C LEU A 5 26.36 31.26 -5.50
N ALA A 6 26.86 31.71 -4.34
CA ALA A 6 26.17 31.53 -3.08
C ALA A 6 24.83 32.31 -3.04
N GLU A 7 24.77 33.50 -3.62
CA GLU A 7 23.53 34.28 -3.75
C GLU A 7 22.52 33.59 -4.68
N GLN A 8 22.98 33.01 -5.79
CA GLN A 8 22.11 32.24 -6.69
C GLN A 8 21.52 31.00 -6.01
N LEU A 9 22.33 30.24 -5.26
CA LEU A 9 21.86 29.07 -4.52
C LEU A 9 20.86 29.44 -3.42
N LYS A 10 21.10 30.55 -2.71
CA LYS A 10 20.13 31.08 -1.72
C LYS A 10 18.80 31.45 -2.38
N ALA A 11 18.84 32.14 -3.53
CA ALA A 11 17.64 32.50 -4.26
C ALA A 11 16.86 31.26 -4.76
N GLN A 12 17.55 30.19 -5.15
CA GLN A 12 16.91 28.92 -5.52
C GLN A 12 16.25 28.23 -4.32
N LEU A 13 16.92 28.21 -3.16
CA LEU A 13 16.37 27.62 -1.93
C LEU A 13 15.14 28.39 -1.43
N GLU A 14 15.15 29.73 -1.49
CA GLU A 14 13.98 30.54 -1.12
C GLU A 14 12.78 30.29 -2.04
N LYS A 15 13.01 30.17 -3.35
CA LYS A 15 11.94 29.82 -4.31
C LYS A 15 11.36 28.43 -4.02
N ALA A 16 12.22 27.45 -3.72
CA ALA A 16 11.80 26.10 -3.36
C ALA A 16 11.01 26.06 -2.04
N ASN A 17 11.42 26.84 -1.04
CA ASN A 17 10.71 26.93 0.24
C ASN A 17 9.33 27.60 0.10
N LYS A 18 9.20 28.66 -0.70
CA LYS A 18 7.88 29.27 -1.01
C LYS A 18 6.95 28.31 -1.75
N PHE A 19 7.49 27.49 -2.66
CA PHE A 19 6.71 26.44 -3.32
C PHE A 19 6.26 25.37 -2.33
N LYS A 20 7.13 24.95 -1.40
CA LYS A 20 6.74 24.04 -0.32
C LYS A 20 5.69 24.65 0.59
N GLU A 21 5.83 25.89 1.03
CA GLU A 21 4.82 26.56 1.87
C GLU A 21 3.46 26.68 1.18
N THR A 22 3.41 27.04 -0.11
CA THR A 22 2.15 27.09 -0.86
C THR A 22 1.54 25.70 -1.11
N VAL A 23 2.36 24.69 -1.37
CA VAL A 23 1.92 23.29 -1.45
C VAL A 23 1.44 22.78 -0.08
N THR A 24 2.10 23.21 1.00
CA THR A 24 1.75 22.81 2.37
C THR A 24 0.53 23.59 2.88
N GLN A 25 0.30 24.83 2.42
CA GLN A 25 -0.95 25.58 2.64
C GLN A 25 -2.10 25.04 1.80
N ARG A 26 -1.83 24.55 0.59
CA ARG A 26 -2.83 23.84 -0.24
C ARG A 26 -3.13 22.44 0.31
N SER A 27 -2.18 21.77 0.94
CA SER A 27 -2.40 20.47 1.59
C SER A 27 -2.90 20.57 3.04
N SER A 28 -2.68 21.70 3.72
CA SER A 28 -3.26 22.01 5.04
C SER A 28 -4.63 22.69 4.94
N LYS A 29 -4.99 23.23 3.78
CA LYS A 29 -6.37 23.26 3.30
C LYS A 29 -6.77 21.87 2.82
N GLY A 30 -6.54 20.87 3.68
CA GLY A 30 -7.37 19.68 3.68
C GLY A 30 -8.79 20.17 3.63
N SER A 31 -9.54 19.67 2.67
CA SER A 31 -10.98 19.86 2.57
C SER A 31 -11.61 19.36 3.87
N GLY A 32 -11.60 20.19 4.91
CA GLY A 32 -12.54 20.18 6.03
C GLY A 32 -13.89 20.67 5.53
N VAL A 33 -14.34 20.10 4.41
CA VAL A 33 -15.76 19.93 4.16
C VAL A 33 -16.06 18.66 4.94
N GLU A 34 -16.93 18.79 5.93
CA GLU A 34 -17.52 17.69 6.67
C GLU A 34 -17.93 16.60 5.66
N ASN A 35 -17.09 15.57 5.49
CA ASN A 35 -17.37 14.41 4.64
C ASN A 35 -18.24 13.43 5.44
N GLU A 36 -19.18 13.93 6.24
CA GLU A 36 -20.09 13.08 6.99
C GLU A 36 -21.17 12.50 6.07
N ASP A 37 -21.44 13.15 4.92
CA ASP A 37 -22.49 12.76 3.96
C ASP A 37 -21.98 12.19 2.61
N GLN A 38 -20.67 12.04 2.41
CA GLN A 38 -20.12 11.61 1.11
C GLN A 38 -19.72 10.12 1.15
N GLU A 39 -20.55 9.26 0.56
CA GLU A 39 -20.27 7.83 0.44
C GLU A 39 -19.23 7.58 -0.67
N VAL A 40 -18.02 7.17 -0.27
CA VAL A 40 -16.92 6.84 -1.20
C VAL A 40 -16.69 5.34 -1.19
N ILE A 41 -16.77 4.72 -2.37
CA ILE A 41 -16.46 3.30 -2.55
C ILE A 41 -14.97 3.16 -2.86
N LEU A 42 -14.27 2.38 -2.05
CA LEU A 42 -12.87 2.06 -2.31
C LEU A 42 -12.77 1.04 -3.45
N VAL A 43 -11.93 1.34 -4.44
CA VAL A 43 -11.80 0.55 -5.67
C VAL A 43 -10.34 0.31 -6.01
N LYS A 44 -10.03 -0.89 -6.51
CA LYS A 44 -8.73 -1.26 -7.08
C LYS A 44 -8.79 -1.23 -8.60
N THR A 45 -7.77 -0.64 -9.22
CA THR A 45 -7.60 -0.66 -10.68
C THR A 45 -6.44 -1.57 -11.07
N ASP A 46 -6.59 -2.31 -12.17
CA ASP A 46 -5.51 -3.12 -12.75
C ASP A 46 -4.73 -2.35 -13.84
N GLN A 47 -3.75 -3.00 -14.46
CA GLN A 47 -2.95 -2.40 -15.55
C GLN A 47 -3.75 -2.27 -16.87
N SER A 48 -4.86 -2.99 -17.00
CA SER A 48 -5.76 -2.92 -18.16
C SER A 48 -6.82 -1.83 -18.02
N GLY A 49 -6.88 -1.17 -16.86
CA GLY A 49 -7.87 -0.14 -16.54
C GLY A 49 -9.20 -0.71 -16.02
N GLN A 50 -9.28 -2.01 -15.71
CA GLN A 50 -10.44 -2.61 -15.06
C GLN A 50 -10.52 -2.21 -13.59
N VAL A 51 -11.75 -2.02 -13.14
CA VAL A 51 -12.12 -1.35 -11.89
C VAL A 51 -12.86 -2.37 -11.02
N TRP A 52 -12.29 -2.73 -9.86
CA TRP A 52 -12.82 -3.75 -8.96
C TRP A 52 -13.12 -3.19 -7.56
N PRO A 53 -14.37 -3.30 -7.05
CA PRO A 53 -14.68 -2.83 -5.70
C PRO A 53 -13.86 -3.60 -4.66
N LEU A 54 -13.29 -2.86 -3.70
CA LEU A 54 -12.53 -3.44 -2.61
C LEU A 54 -13.48 -3.77 -1.45
N HIS A 55 -13.65 -5.06 -1.18
CA HIS A 55 -14.39 -5.51 0.00
C HIS A 55 -13.56 -5.22 1.24
N THR A 56 -14.01 -4.26 2.05
CA THR A 56 -13.50 -4.11 3.42
C THR A 56 -14.24 -5.12 4.30
N PRO A 57 -13.56 -5.99 5.07
CA PRO A 57 -14.25 -6.76 6.08
C PRO A 57 -14.88 -5.75 7.06
N GLY A 58 -16.21 -5.78 7.20
CA GLY A 58 -16.97 -4.78 7.96
C GLY A 58 -16.68 -4.71 9.48
N LYS A 59 -15.68 -5.44 9.96
CA LYS A 59 -15.14 -5.29 11.31
C LYS A 59 -13.88 -4.43 11.21
N PRO A 60 -13.76 -3.34 12.00
CA PRO A 60 -12.48 -2.66 12.16
C PRO A 60 -11.46 -3.71 12.58
N LEU A 61 -10.51 -4.02 11.70
CA LEU A 61 -9.38 -4.84 12.07
C LEU A 61 -8.64 -4.00 13.10
N GLU A 62 -8.82 -4.31 14.39
CA GLU A 62 -8.04 -3.67 15.45
C GLU A 62 -6.60 -3.65 14.96
N SER A 63 -6.08 -2.44 14.75
CA SER A 63 -4.68 -2.25 14.41
C SER A 63 -3.93 -2.73 15.64
N LYS A 64 -3.61 -4.03 15.64
CA LYS A 64 -2.80 -4.66 16.67
C LYS A 64 -1.42 -4.04 16.54
N ALA A 65 -1.26 -2.89 17.18
CA ALA A 65 -0.05 -2.08 17.23
C ALA A 65 1.03 -2.93 17.89
N GLY A 66 1.81 -3.62 17.08
CA GLY A 66 2.86 -4.50 17.53
C GLY A 66 3.36 -5.37 16.39
N ARG A 67 4.68 -5.41 16.21
CA ARG A 67 5.37 -6.35 15.33
C ARG A 67 5.21 -7.77 15.87
N ARG A 68 4.04 -8.37 15.71
CA ARG A 68 3.84 -9.79 16.07
C ARG A 68 4.61 -10.64 15.06
N LYS A 69 5.50 -11.49 15.58
CA LYS A 69 6.17 -12.53 14.80
C LYS A 69 5.09 -13.43 14.20
N ARG A 70 5.06 -13.56 12.87
CA ARG A 70 4.14 -14.48 12.20
C ARG A 70 4.41 -15.91 12.68
N GLN A 71 3.36 -16.63 13.06
CA GLN A 71 3.48 -18.07 13.31
C GLN A 71 3.80 -18.76 11.99
N MET A 72 4.75 -19.69 12.02
CA MET A 72 5.08 -20.52 10.86
C MET A 72 4.01 -21.61 10.74
N ALA A 73 3.33 -21.68 9.61
CA ALA A 73 2.40 -22.77 9.34
C ALA A 73 3.17 -24.06 9.09
N SER A 74 2.63 -25.21 9.52
CA SER A 74 3.24 -26.52 9.24
C SER A 74 3.05 -26.86 7.77
N THR A 75 4.12 -26.90 6.99
CA THR A 75 4.07 -27.18 5.54
C THR A 75 4.23 -28.64 5.17
N HIS A 76 4.62 -29.50 6.13
CA HIS A 76 4.96 -30.90 5.88
C HIS A 76 4.12 -31.85 6.73
N GLU A 77 3.75 -32.98 6.14
CA GLU A 77 3.10 -34.12 6.78
C GLU A 77 3.83 -35.39 6.30
N GLU A 78 4.20 -36.29 7.21
CA GLU A 78 4.85 -37.58 6.88
C GLU A 78 6.05 -37.52 5.91
N LYS A 79 6.85 -36.44 5.96
CA LYS A 79 7.99 -36.11 5.07
C LYS A 79 7.61 -35.63 3.66
N GLU A 80 6.34 -35.48 3.36
CA GLU A 80 5.84 -34.85 2.14
C GLU A 80 5.41 -33.40 2.41
N ARG A 81 5.63 -32.53 1.42
CA ARG A 81 5.17 -31.14 1.50
C ARG A 81 3.75 -31.04 0.97
N VAL A 82 2.80 -30.83 1.87
CA VAL A 82 1.37 -30.77 1.54
C VAL A 82 0.89 -29.34 1.21
N ARG A 83 1.62 -28.30 1.63
CA ARG A 83 1.26 -26.90 1.32
C ARG A 83 2.45 -25.95 1.21
N TYR A 84 2.25 -24.88 0.44
CA TYR A 84 3.24 -23.83 0.20
C TYR A 84 2.97 -22.59 1.04
N PHE A 85 1.71 -22.21 1.18
CA PHE A 85 1.27 -21.09 1.98
C PHE A 85 0.40 -21.56 3.15
N HIS A 86 0.22 -20.65 4.11
CA HIS A 86 -0.57 -20.90 5.31
C HIS A 86 -2.08 -20.98 5.09
N ASP A 87 -2.53 -20.55 3.92
CA ASP A 87 -3.92 -20.31 3.55
C ASP A 87 -4.31 -21.05 2.25
N ASP A 88 -3.48 -21.98 1.78
CA ASP A 88 -3.76 -22.80 0.59
C ASP A 88 -5.12 -23.53 0.70
N ASP A 89 -5.48 -23.97 1.90
CA ASP A 89 -6.72 -24.69 2.17
C ASP A 89 -7.96 -23.78 2.33
N ASN A 90 -7.77 -22.46 2.35
CA ASN A 90 -8.84 -21.49 2.67
C ASN A 90 -9.54 -20.91 1.44
N LEU A 91 -9.05 -21.19 0.23
CA LEU A 91 -9.56 -20.59 -1.01
C LEU A 91 -10.33 -21.61 -1.84
N SER A 92 -11.55 -21.25 -2.24
CA SER A 92 -12.30 -22.05 -3.20
C SER A 92 -11.80 -21.81 -4.64
N LEU A 93 -12.11 -22.73 -5.57
CA LEU A 93 -11.79 -22.55 -7.00
C LEU A 93 -12.33 -21.23 -7.56
N ASN A 94 -13.53 -20.82 -7.13
CA ASN A 94 -14.13 -19.55 -7.56
C ASN A 94 -13.32 -18.35 -7.05
N ASP A 95 -12.79 -18.43 -5.84
CA ASP A 95 -11.98 -17.36 -5.25
C ASP A 95 -10.63 -17.26 -5.95
N LEU A 96 -10.02 -18.39 -6.32
CA LEU A 96 -8.80 -18.41 -7.13
C LEU A 96 -9.01 -17.74 -8.49
N VAL A 97 -10.11 -18.05 -9.18
CA VAL A 97 -10.43 -17.42 -10.47
C VAL A 97 -10.65 -15.91 -10.31
N LYS A 98 -11.33 -15.47 -9.25
CA LYS A 98 -11.51 -14.04 -8.96
C LYS A 98 -10.16 -13.37 -8.68
N ASN A 99 -9.33 -13.99 -7.85
CA ASN A 99 -8.03 -13.47 -7.46
C ASN A 99 -7.09 -13.31 -8.67
N GLU A 100 -7.11 -14.26 -9.59
CA GLU A 100 -6.35 -14.19 -10.83
C GLU A 100 -6.81 -13.01 -11.70
N LYS A 101 -8.13 -12.85 -11.87
CA LYS A 101 -8.70 -11.74 -12.65
C LYS A 101 -8.41 -10.36 -12.06
N MET A 102 -8.35 -10.24 -10.73
CA MET A 102 -7.98 -8.99 -10.04
C MET A 102 -6.47 -8.87 -9.77
N GLY A 103 -5.68 -9.84 -10.24
CA GLY A 103 -4.25 -9.94 -10.00
C GLY A 103 -3.50 -8.76 -10.60
N THR A 104 -2.57 -8.17 -9.84
CA THR A 104 -1.68 -7.12 -10.34
C THR A 104 -0.22 -7.50 -10.07
N ALA A 105 0.72 -7.02 -10.89
CA ALA A 105 2.15 -7.28 -10.68
C ALA A 105 2.64 -6.86 -9.28
N GLU A 106 1.99 -5.86 -8.67
CA GLU A 106 2.24 -5.45 -7.29
C GLU A 106 2.03 -6.57 -6.26
N ASN A 107 1.11 -7.51 -6.51
CA ASN A 107 0.87 -8.63 -5.60
C ASN A 107 2.13 -9.50 -5.46
N GLN A 108 2.87 -9.71 -6.54
CA GLN A 108 4.15 -10.44 -6.52
C GLN A 108 5.24 -9.61 -5.82
N ASN A 109 5.30 -8.31 -6.11
CA ASN A 109 6.27 -7.39 -5.52
C ASN A 109 6.19 -7.36 -3.98
N LYS A 110 4.99 -7.49 -3.39
CA LYS A 110 4.81 -7.52 -1.93
C LYS A 110 5.63 -8.63 -1.25
N LEU A 111 5.68 -9.82 -1.84
CA LEU A 111 6.46 -10.94 -1.29
C LEU A 111 7.96 -10.65 -1.38
N PHE A 112 8.41 -10.15 -2.53
CA PHE A 112 9.82 -9.79 -2.73
C PHE A 112 10.27 -8.69 -1.78
N MET A 113 9.49 -7.62 -1.61
CA MET A 113 9.80 -6.53 -0.68
C MET A 113 9.91 -7.01 0.76
N LYS A 114 9.01 -7.90 1.17
CA LYS A 114 9.07 -8.50 2.52
C LYS A 114 10.33 -9.33 2.72
N MET A 115 10.74 -10.12 1.73
CA MET A 115 11.98 -10.91 1.80
C MET A 115 13.21 -10.02 1.81
N ALA A 116 13.23 -8.96 1.00
CA ALA A 116 14.33 -7.99 0.96
C ALA A 116 14.46 -7.18 2.27
N SER A 117 13.34 -6.89 2.94
CA SER A 117 13.34 -6.21 4.25
C SER A 117 13.87 -7.07 5.41
N LYS A 118 14.05 -8.38 5.17
CA LYS A 118 14.55 -9.31 6.17
C LYS A 118 16.09 -9.28 6.14
N VAL A 119 16.64 -8.25 6.78
CA VAL A 119 18.05 -8.13 7.18
C VAL A 119 18.09 -8.04 8.70
#